data_AF-A0ABD1S6M5-F1
#
_entry.id   AF-A0ABD1S6M5-F1
#
_cell.length_a   1.000
_cell.length_b   1.000
_cell.length_c   1.000
_cell.angle_alpha   90.00
_cell.angle_beta   90.00
_cell.angle_gamma   90.00
#
_symmetry.space_group_name_H-M   'P 1'
#
loop_
_entity.id
_entity.type
_entity.pdbx_description
1 polymer ?
#
loop_
_entity_poly.entity_id
_entity_poly.type
_entity_poly.pdbx_seq_one_letter_code
_entity_poly.pdbx_strand_id
1 'polypeptide(L)'
;MVQEDFDRLISVNFFENVGLPPWLLPLHLPDSHENLEDTLYKHRKLHNDYYKNALKHLRVALYSTPPVIEAFHPLMQMLLLGDLVNEALDELEKLFQISDTALQLRLKAALLEHFDGTNYVKLSTCFEDIMRKDPTCTDSLARLVVMHQRGDYNTEKLAEMLALHLDGTYAKCDVWKELASCLLRLCQCGEDRMSACSNGNDGHNQIYLDHSNQILEIFANSESGKTWRLRCRWWLNRHFSHNILASDIAYGDLEILTYKAAAASHLYGREFKYVVKANECLEKENNMELYSFLQMHILNSVGFYFNGKRIDSQ
;
A
#
# COMPACT_ATOMS: atom_id res chain seq x y z
N MET A 1 -1.78 -28.24 42.42
CA MET A 1 -1.29 -26.89 42.74
C MET A 1 0.17 -26.64 42.28
N VAL A 2 0.70 -27.40 41.31
CA VAL A 2 2.03 -27.17 40.71
C VAL A 2 1.93 -27.17 39.17
N GLN A 3 0.94 -27.89 38.60
CA GLN A 3 0.66 -27.87 37.17
C GLN A 3 0.03 -26.54 36.69
N GLU A 4 -0.89 -25.96 37.46
CA GLU A 4 -1.54 -24.68 37.10
C GLU A 4 -0.58 -23.48 37.11
N ASP A 5 0.49 -23.53 37.91
CA ASP A 5 1.55 -22.50 37.89
C ASP A 5 2.51 -22.70 36.72
N PHE A 6 2.72 -23.94 36.25
CA PHE A 6 3.54 -24.24 35.07
C PHE A 6 2.83 -23.84 33.77
N ASP A 7 1.52 -24.07 33.68
CA ASP A 7 0.70 -23.63 32.55
C ASP A 7 0.53 -22.09 32.51
N ARG A 8 0.61 -21.40 33.67
CA ARG A 8 0.73 -19.93 33.75
C ARG A 8 2.13 -19.40 33.46
N LEU A 9 3.17 -20.24 33.58
CA LEU A 9 4.56 -19.89 33.26
C LEU A 9 4.84 -19.94 31.75
N ILE A 10 4.07 -20.75 31.01
CA ILE A 10 4.07 -20.76 29.54
C ILE A 10 3.31 -19.54 28.97
N SER A 11 2.47 -18.87 29.77
CA SER A 11 1.72 -17.68 29.33
C SER A 11 2.47 -16.35 29.48
N VAL A 12 3.81 -16.38 29.62
CA VAL A 12 4.64 -15.15 29.55
C VAL A 12 5.34 -15.15 28.21
N ASN A 13 4.81 -14.27 27.35
CA ASN A 13 4.96 -14.11 25.91
C ASN A 13 6.35 -13.66 25.45
N PHE A 14 7.44 -14.16 26.03
CA PHE A 14 8.80 -13.84 25.59
C PHE A 14 9.02 -14.17 24.10
N PHE A 15 8.35 -15.21 23.61
CA PHE A 15 8.38 -15.63 22.21
C PHE A 15 7.57 -14.74 21.26
N GLU A 16 6.68 -13.88 21.77
CA GLU A 16 5.92 -12.98 20.91
C GLU A 16 6.79 -11.87 20.32
N ASN A 17 8.03 -11.64 20.78
CA ASN A 17 8.95 -10.67 20.15
C ASN A 17 9.82 -11.29 19.03
N VAL A 18 9.81 -12.62 18.88
CA VAL A 18 10.58 -13.33 17.84
C VAL A 18 9.99 -12.98 16.47
N GLY A 19 10.80 -12.37 15.61
CA GLY A 19 10.39 -11.94 14.27
C GLY A 19 10.16 -10.43 14.12
N LEU A 20 10.31 -9.64 15.20
CA LEU A 20 10.32 -8.19 15.08
C LEU A 20 11.47 -7.71 14.17
N PRO A 21 11.28 -6.63 13.40
CA PRO A 21 12.31 -6.12 12.52
C PRO A 21 13.60 -5.75 13.30
N PRO A 22 14.80 -6.02 12.78
CA PRO A 22 16.06 -5.71 13.48
C PRO A 22 16.26 -4.22 13.79
N TRP A 23 15.64 -3.34 13.01
CA TRP A 23 15.67 -1.90 13.27
C TRP A 23 14.78 -1.50 14.46
N LEU A 24 13.77 -2.31 14.82
CA LEU A 24 12.90 -2.11 15.96
C LEU A 24 13.46 -2.78 17.21
N LEU A 25 13.92 -4.03 17.10
CA LEU A 25 14.56 -4.75 18.19
C LEU A 25 15.83 -5.44 17.66
N PRO A 26 17.03 -4.84 17.84
CA PRO A 26 18.27 -5.34 17.24
C PRO A 26 18.87 -6.56 17.97
N LEU A 27 18.04 -7.37 18.62
CA LEU A 27 18.46 -8.53 19.40
C LEU A 27 17.98 -9.81 18.73
N HIS A 28 18.94 -10.64 18.32
CA HIS A 28 18.66 -12.02 17.93
C HIS A 28 18.42 -12.83 19.21
N LEU A 29 17.16 -13.15 19.47
CA LEU A 29 16.80 -14.14 20.47
C LEU A 29 17.24 -15.53 19.97
N PRO A 30 17.85 -16.39 20.82
CA PRO A 30 18.33 -17.70 20.38
C PRO A 30 17.16 -18.61 19.95
N ASP A 31 17.30 -19.25 18.78
CA ASP A 31 16.26 -20.07 18.13
C ASP A 31 15.97 -21.43 18.81
N SER A 32 16.68 -21.80 19.87
CA SER A 32 16.66 -23.18 20.41
C SER A 32 16.02 -23.31 21.80
N HIS A 33 15.12 -24.28 21.94
CA HIS A 33 14.53 -24.74 23.21
C HIS A 33 15.55 -25.21 24.27
N GLU A 34 16.82 -25.43 23.91
CA GLU A 34 17.85 -25.95 24.82
C GLU A 34 18.36 -24.96 25.87
N ASN A 35 17.97 -23.68 25.81
CA ASN A 35 18.45 -22.65 26.76
C ASN A 35 17.35 -21.68 27.23
N LEU A 36 16.11 -22.16 27.25
CA LEU A 36 14.94 -21.33 27.57
C LEU A 36 15.00 -20.79 29.01
N GLU A 37 15.32 -21.62 29.99
CA GLU A 37 15.41 -21.20 31.40
C GLU A 37 16.51 -20.16 31.63
N ASP A 38 17.69 -20.36 31.04
CA ASP A 38 18.81 -19.41 31.11
C ASP A 38 18.47 -18.07 30.45
N THR A 39 17.74 -18.11 29.33
CA THR A 39 17.28 -16.92 28.61
C THR A 39 16.22 -16.17 29.42
N LEU A 40 15.23 -16.87 29.96
CA LEU A 40 14.21 -16.32 30.86
C LEU A 40 14.83 -15.75 32.15
N TYR A 41 15.84 -16.42 32.71
CA TYR A 41 16.56 -15.96 33.89
C TYR A 41 17.34 -14.66 33.60
N LYS A 42 18.07 -14.60 32.48
CA LYS A 42 18.75 -13.38 32.01
C LYS A 42 17.76 -12.24 31.76
N HIS A 43 16.60 -12.54 31.18
CA HIS A 43 15.54 -11.58 30.93
C HIS A 43 14.89 -11.06 32.22
N ARG A 44 14.64 -11.91 33.23
CA ARG A 44 14.20 -11.44 34.56
C ARG A 44 15.21 -10.50 35.22
N LYS A 45 16.51 -10.73 35.01
CA LYS A 45 17.57 -9.86 35.52
C LYS A 45 17.63 -8.50 34.81
N LEU A 46 17.00 -8.40 33.64
CA LEU A 46 16.86 -7.18 32.85
C LEU A 46 15.94 -6.17 33.55
N HIS A 47 14.92 -6.61 34.30
CA HIS A 47 14.01 -5.77 35.11
C HIS A 47 14.62 -5.21 36.41
N ASN A 48 15.90 -4.83 36.36
CA ASN A 48 16.60 -4.21 37.48
C ASN A 48 16.29 -2.69 37.58
N ASP A 49 16.85 -2.03 38.60
CA ASP A 49 16.62 -0.60 38.83
C ASP A 49 17.13 0.27 37.67
N TYR A 50 18.18 -0.14 36.94
CA TYR A 50 18.64 0.59 35.77
C TYR A 50 17.60 0.58 34.64
N TYR A 51 16.96 -0.57 34.39
CA TYR A 51 15.86 -0.67 33.42
C TYR A 51 14.69 0.23 33.79
N LYS A 52 14.24 0.17 35.05
CA LYS A 52 13.13 1.00 35.55
C LYS A 52 13.46 2.49 35.47
N ASN A 53 14.69 2.87 35.83
CA ASN A 53 15.16 4.25 35.74
C ASN A 53 15.24 4.71 34.28
N ALA A 54 15.73 3.87 33.36
CA ALA A 54 15.78 4.18 31.93
C ALA A 54 14.37 4.47 31.38
N LEU A 55 13.39 3.60 31.63
CA LEU A 55 11.99 3.85 31.24
C LEU A 55 11.46 5.17 31.80
N LYS A 56 11.72 5.44 33.08
CA LYS A 56 11.31 6.69 33.74
C LYS A 56 11.93 7.91 33.06
N HIS A 57 13.24 7.91 32.83
CA HIS A 57 13.94 9.03 32.21
C HIS A 57 13.52 9.25 30.75
N LEU A 58 13.33 8.18 29.99
CA LEU A 58 12.85 8.25 28.60
C LEU A 58 11.45 8.84 28.53
N ARG A 59 10.51 8.42 29.40
CA ARG A 59 9.18 9.03 29.50
C ARG A 59 9.25 10.51 29.88
N VAL A 60 10.06 10.86 30.87
CA VAL A 60 10.24 12.27 31.29
C VAL A 60 10.77 13.13 30.14
N ALA A 61 11.73 12.62 29.37
CA ALA A 61 12.26 13.34 28.20
C ALA A 61 11.23 13.45 27.07
N LEU A 62 10.49 12.37 26.79
CA LEU A 62 9.49 12.36 25.73
C LEU A 62 8.36 13.37 25.97
N TYR A 63 7.92 13.49 27.23
CA TYR A 63 6.84 14.38 27.65
C TYR A 63 7.31 15.70 28.28
N SER A 64 8.58 16.07 28.13
CA SER A 64 9.08 17.37 28.61
C SER A 64 8.53 18.53 27.79
N THR A 65 8.78 19.76 28.26
CA THR A 65 8.47 20.98 27.52
C THR A 65 9.78 21.73 27.22
N PRO A 66 10.28 21.74 25.97
CA PRO A 66 9.73 21.08 24.78
C PRO A 66 9.91 19.55 24.81
N PRO A 67 9.09 18.77 24.06
CA PRO A 67 9.19 17.31 24.02
C PRO A 67 10.43 16.86 23.25
N VAL A 68 11.13 15.83 23.75
CA VAL A 68 12.28 15.21 23.08
C VAL A 68 11.82 13.95 22.34
N ILE A 69 11.46 14.10 21.06
CA ILE A 69 10.90 13.02 20.24
C ILE A 69 11.91 11.88 20.01
N GLU A 70 13.20 12.17 20.07
CA GLU A 70 14.30 11.20 19.95
C GLU A 70 14.29 10.16 21.07
N ALA A 71 13.69 10.48 22.23
CA ALA A 71 13.51 9.52 23.33
C ALA A 71 12.50 8.41 23.01
N PHE A 72 11.68 8.59 21.97
CA PHE A 72 10.60 7.66 21.64
C PHE A 72 11.11 6.28 21.20
N HIS A 73 12.03 6.23 20.24
CA HIS A 73 12.51 4.95 19.70
C HIS A 73 13.22 4.10 20.76
N PRO A 74 14.12 4.65 21.61
CA PRO A 74 14.67 3.93 22.75
C PRO A 74 13.61 3.51 23.78
N LEU A 75 12.57 4.33 24.01
CA LEU A 75 11.47 3.95 24.90
C LEU A 75 10.74 2.70 24.38
N MET A 76 10.41 2.66 23.09
CA MET A 76 9.79 1.48 22.47
C MET A 76 10.68 0.26 22.59
N GLN A 77 11.97 0.39 22.29
CA GLN A 77 12.94 -0.69 22.46
C GLN A 77 12.98 -1.22 23.89
N MET A 78 13.02 -0.34 24.88
CA MET A 78 13.04 -0.73 26.30
C MET A 78 11.73 -1.42 26.72
N LEU A 79 10.58 -0.95 26.26
CA LEU A 79 9.30 -1.60 26.57
C LEU A 79 9.20 -3.00 25.97
N LEU A 80 9.59 -3.15 24.69
CA LEU A 80 9.61 -4.47 24.02
C LEU A 80 10.63 -5.41 24.69
N LEU A 81 11.79 -4.89 25.06
CA LEU A 81 12.81 -5.61 25.82
C LEU A 81 12.34 -6.14 27.18
N GLY A 82 11.35 -5.50 27.78
CA GLY A 82 10.74 -5.92 29.04
C GLY A 82 9.42 -6.65 28.88
N ASP A 83 9.07 -7.09 27.67
CA ASP A 83 7.79 -7.74 27.37
C ASP A 83 6.56 -6.87 27.73
N LEU A 84 6.72 -5.54 27.67
CA LEU A 84 5.68 -4.56 27.96
C LEU A 84 4.99 -4.08 26.68
N VAL A 85 4.54 -5.02 25.84
CA VAL A 85 3.94 -4.76 24.52
C VAL A 85 2.71 -3.84 24.61
N ASN A 86 1.82 -4.09 25.56
CA ASN A 86 0.63 -3.26 25.77
C ASN A 86 1.01 -1.83 26.18
N GLU A 87 2.03 -1.67 27.02
CA GLU A 87 2.53 -0.34 27.36
C GLU A 87 3.16 0.35 26.14
N ALA A 88 3.86 -0.39 25.27
CA ALA A 88 4.42 0.17 24.04
C ALA A 88 3.32 0.68 23.10
N LEU A 89 2.23 -0.08 22.95
CA LEU A 89 1.05 0.35 22.17
C LEU A 89 0.35 1.56 22.81
N ASP A 90 0.19 1.58 24.14
CA ASP A 90 -0.41 2.71 24.86
C ASP A 90 0.43 3.99 24.74
N GLU A 91 1.76 3.89 24.85
CA GLU A 91 2.68 5.03 24.66
C GLU A 91 2.65 5.53 23.21
N LEU A 92 2.51 4.64 22.23
CA LEU A 92 2.29 5.00 20.83
C LEU A 92 1.04 5.85 20.68
N GLU A 93 -0.11 5.40 21.18
CA GLU A 93 -1.39 6.12 21.07
C GLU A 93 -1.34 7.50 21.74
N LYS A 94 -0.65 7.64 22.88
CA LYS A 94 -0.44 8.94 23.54
C LYS A 94 0.40 9.88 22.68
N LEU A 95 1.43 9.38 22.01
CA LEU A 95 2.34 10.19 21.23
C LEU A 95 1.72 10.74 19.95
N PHE A 96 0.77 10.02 19.33
CA PHE A 96 0.01 10.52 18.18
C PHE A 96 -0.77 11.81 18.48
N GLN A 97 -1.03 12.11 19.76
CA GLN A 97 -1.64 13.39 20.17
C GLN A 97 -0.64 14.56 20.15
N ILE A 98 0.67 14.27 20.15
CA ILE A 98 1.75 15.24 20.24
C ILE A 98 2.39 15.48 18.87
N SER A 99 2.62 14.41 18.11
CA SER A 99 3.21 14.45 16.78
C SER A 99 2.81 13.21 16.01
N ASP A 100 2.68 13.34 14.70
CA ASP A 100 2.32 12.24 13.84
C ASP A 100 3.32 12.25 12.66
N THR A 101 4.50 11.70 12.92
CA THR A 101 5.59 11.57 11.94
C THR A 101 5.50 10.23 11.23
N ALA A 102 6.04 10.16 10.01
CA ALA A 102 6.12 8.89 9.26
C ALA A 102 6.87 7.79 10.05
N LEU A 103 7.86 8.16 10.87
CA LEU A 103 8.60 7.22 11.71
C LEU A 103 7.71 6.59 12.80
N GLN A 104 6.89 7.38 13.48
CA GLN A 104 5.97 6.89 14.52
C GLN A 104 4.91 5.96 13.93
N LEU A 105 4.36 6.31 12.75
CA LEU A 105 3.42 5.45 12.04
C LEU A 105 4.06 4.13 11.62
N ARG A 106 5.32 4.13 11.14
CA ARG A 106 6.05 2.89 10.81
C ARG A 106 6.26 1.99 12.03
N LEU A 107 6.57 2.59 13.18
CA LEU A 107 6.69 1.86 14.46
C LEU A 107 5.35 1.24 14.87
N LYS A 108 4.25 1.99 14.77
CA LYS A 108 2.90 1.49 15.01
C LYS A 108 2.57 0.32 14.07
N ALA A 109 2.82 0.49 12.77
CA ALA A 109 2.54 -0.55 11.77
C ALA A 109 3.34 -1.83 12.05
N ALA A 110 4.63 -1.71 12.39
CA ALA A 110 5.48 -2.86 12.71
C ALA A 110 4.98 -3.62 13.95
N LEU A 111 4.56 -2.91 14.99
CA LEU A 111 4.00 -3.53 16.20
C LEU A 111 2.63 -4.14 15.94
N LEU A 112 1.74 -3.46 15.24
CA LEU A 112 0.44 -4.01 14.88
C LEU A 112 0.59 -5.24 13.97
N GLU A 113 1.51 -5.23 13.00
CA GLU A 113 1.71 -6.35 12.09
C GLU A 113 2.16 -7.60 12.86
N HIS A 114 2.97 -7.38 13.90
CA HIS A 114 3.54 -8.44 14.71
C HIS A 114 2.57 -8.98 15.77
N PHE A 115 1.87 -8.10 16.49
CA PHE A 115 1.05 -8.46 17.65
C PHE A 115 -0.47 -8.47 17.39
N ASP A 116 -0.97 -7.73 16.39
CA ASP A 116 -2.39 -7.64 16.00
C ASP A 116 -2.54 -7.90 14.49
N GLY A 117 -1.72 -8.81 13.94
CA GLY A 117 -1.55 -9.08 12.50
C GLY A 117 -2.85 -9.47 11.77
N THR A 118 -3.84 -9.98 12.50
CA THR A 118 -5.15 -10.36 11.97
C THR A 118 -6.09 -9.17 11.77
N ASN A 119 -5.77 -8.00 12.31
CA ASN A 119 -6.61 -6.81 12.22
C ASN A 119 -6.28 -5.98 10.97
N TYR A 120 -6.62 -6.54 9.80
CA TYR A 120 -6.32 -5.92 8.50
C TYR A 120 -6.90 -4.52 8.33
N VAL A 121 -8.03 -4.21 8.99
CA VAL A 121 -8.62 -2.87 8.95
C VAL A 121 -7.69 -1.86 9.61
N LYS A 122 -7.21 -2.13 10.85
CA LYS A 122 -6.27 -1.22 11.52
C LYS A 122 -4.94 -1.13 10.78
N LEU A 123 -4.42 -2.26 10.29
CA LEU A 123 -3.14 -2.30 9.60
C LEU A 123 -3.17 -1.53 8.28
N SER A 124 -4.21 -1.75 7.46
CA SER A 124 -4.36 -1.03 6.20
C SER A 124 -4.51 0.48 6.44
N THR A 125 -5.26 0.91 7.44
CA THR A 125 -5.33 2.34 7.81
C THR A 125 -3.95 2.89 8.19
N CYS A 126 -3.17 2.14 8.97
CA CYS A 126 -1.84 2.56 9.36
C CYS A 126 -0.91 2.69 8.15
N PHE A 127 -0.94 1.74 7.21
CA PHE A 127 -0.16 1.84 5.97
C PHE A 127 -0.63 2.98 5.06
N GLU A 128 -1.93 3.23 4.96
CA GLU A 128 -2.46 4.39 4.23
C GLU A 128 -1.96 5.72 4.83
N ASP A 129 -1.94 5.84 6.15
CA ASP A 129 -1.45 7.06 6.83
C ASP A 129 0.05 7.27 6.61
N ILE A 130 0.84 6.19 6.57
CA ILE A 130 2.25 6.26 6.17
C ILE A 130 2.36 6.77 4.74
N MET A 131 1.61 6.20 3.80
CA MET A 131 1.64 6.58 2.38
C MET A 131 1.22 8.03 2.15
N ARG A 132 0.24 8.54 2.91
CA ARG A 132 -0.20 9.95 2.82
C ARG A 132 0.90 10.92 3.26
N LYS A 133 1.78 10.53 4.18
CA LYS A 133 2.86 11.38 4.70
C LYS A 133 4.18 11.22 3.97
N ASP A 134 4.48 9.97 3.61
CA ASP A 134 5.63 9.61 2.83
C ASP A 134 5.20 8.71 1.67
N PRO A 135 4.81 9.33 0.54
CA PRO A 135 4.42 8.58 -0.66
C PRO A 135 5.57 7.74 -1.23
N THR A 136 6.81 7.93 -0.79
CA THR A 136 7.97 7.14 -1.27
C THR A 136 8.13 5.80 -0.54
N CYS A 137 7.32 5.52 0.49
CA CYS A 137 7.43 4.32 1.31
C CYS A 137 7.00 3.04 0.56
N THR A 138 7.96 2.40 -0.09
CA THR A 138 7.73 1.16 -0.85
C THR A 138 7.26 -0.01 0.01
N ASP A 139 7.71 -0.07 1.27
CA ASP A 139 7.36 -1.18 2.18
C ASP A 139 5.87 -1.14 2.51
N SER A 140 5.32 0.02 2.88
CA SER A 140 3.89 0.17 3.16
C SER A 140 3.04 -0.11 1.93
N LEU A 141 3.47 0.36 0.75
CA LEU A 141 2.79 0.02 -0.50
C LEU A 141 2.78 -1.48 -0.77
N ALA A 142 3.92 -2.17 -0.60
CA ALA A 142 4.03 -3.60 -0.81
C ALA A 142 3.10 -4.39 0.13
N ARG A 143 2.98 -3.97 1.40
CA ARG A 143 2.03 -4.57 2.36
C ARG A 143 0.58 -4.41 1.91
N LEU A 144 0.20 -3.21 1.42
CA LEU A 144 -1.15 -2.96 0.90
C LEU A 144 -1.46 -3.80 -0.35
N VAL A 145 -0.48 -3.98 -1.25
CA VAL A 145 -0.62 -4.87 -2.41
C VAL A 145 -0.84 -6.32 -1.96
N VAL A 146 -0.07 -6.82 -0.98
CA VAL A 146 -0.25 -8.18 -0.45
C VAL A 146 -1.64 -8.36 0.18
N MET A 147 -2.13 -7.37 0.94
CA MET A 147 -3.48 -7.42 1.52
C MET A 147 -4.56 -7.45 0.42
N HIS A 148 -4.40 -6.67 -0.65
CA HIS A 148 -5.34 -6.67 -1.77
C HIS A 148 -5.36 -8.01 -2.52
N GLN A 149 -4.19 -8.60 -2.74
CA GLN A 149 -4.07 -9.93 -3.37
C GLN A 149 -4.75 -11.02 -2.55
N ARG A 150 -4.82 -10.87 -1.22
CA ARG A 150 -5.55 -11.77 -0.32
C ARG A 150 -7.05 -11.50 -0.23
N GLY A 151 -7.52 -10.37 -0.76
CA GLY A 151 -8.90 -9.93 -0.66
C GLY A 151 -9.23 -9.13 0.61
N ASP A 152 -8.22 -8.80 1.42
CA ASP A 152 -8.38 -8.07 2.69
C ASP A 152 -8.34 -6.54 2.51
N TYR A 153 -8.10 -6.07 1.28
CA TYR A 153 -8.00 -4.65 0.97
C TYR A 153 -8.72 -4.29 -0.34
N ASN A 154 -9.38 -3.12 -0.34
CA ASN A 154 -10.25 -2.68 -1.42
C ASN A 154 -9.45 -2.13 -2.64
N THR A 155 -9.91 -2.46 -3.85
CA THR A 155 -9.27 -2.06 -5.11
C THR A 155 -9.22 -0.55 -5.32
N GLU A 156 -10.27 0.21 -4.98
CA GLU A 156 -10.28 1.67 -5.12
C GLU A 156 -9.24 2.32 -4.20
N LYS A 157 -9.18 1.85 -2.95
CA LYS A 157 -8.20 2.33 -1.98
C LYS A 157 -6.76 2.01 -2.44
N LEU A 158 -6.53 0.80 -2.95
CA LEU A 158 -5.22 0.45 -3.50
C LEU A 158 -4.85 1.32 -4.70
N ALA A 159 -5.78 1.56 -5.62
CA ALA A 159 -5.56 2.43 -6.77
C ALA A 159 -5.12 3.84 -6.33
N GLU A 160 -5.74 4.39 -5.28
CA GLU A 160 -5.35 5.69 -4.73
C GLU A 160 -3.96 5.67 -4.08
N MET A 161 -3.60 4.61 -3.34
CA MET A 161 -2.27 4.49 -2.73
C MET A 161 -1.16 4.29 -3.75
N LEU A 162 -1.41 3.50 -4.80
CA LEU A 162 -0.51 3.37 -5.96
C LEU A 162 -0.33 4.71 -6.67
N ALA A 163 -1.42 5.44 -6.86
CA ALA A 163 -1.39 6.73 -7.50
C ALA A 163 -0.63 7.78 -6.68
N LEU A 164 -0.81 7.82 -5.35
CA LEU A 164 0.00 8.64 -4.45
C LEU A 164 1.50 8.32 -4.56
N HIS A 165 1.87 7.03 -4.61
CA HIS A 165 3.26 6.64 -4.80
C HIS A 165 3.84 7.14 -6.13
N LEU A 166 3.05 7.06 -7.21
CA LEU A 166 3.40 7.56 -8.54
C LEU A 166 3.41 9.09 -8.63
N ASP A 167 2.70 9.78 -7.72
CA ASP A 167 2.80 11.23 -7.54
C ASP A 167 4.18 11.61 -6.98
N GLY A 168 4.74 10.80 -6.07
CA GLY A 168 6.05 11.06 -5.47
C GLY A 168 7.25 10.55 -6.28
N THR A 169 7.08 9.53 -7.11
CA THR A 169 8.20 8.74 -7.66
C THR A 169 8.11 8.55 -9.18
N TYR A 170 9.09 7.89 -9.80
CA TYR A 170 8.99 7.35 -11.17
C TYR A 170 8.56 5.87 -11.18
N ALA A 171 8.63 5.23 -10.00
CA ALA A 171 8.31 3.84 -9.68
C ALA A 171 8.92 2.76 -10.59
N LYS A 172 8.89 1.51 -10.12
CA LYS A 172 9.24 0.32 -10.91
C LYS A 172 8.06 -0.13 -11.78
N CYS A 173 8.33 -0.99 -12.75
CA CYS A 173 7.32 -1.57 -13.64
C CYS A 173 6.15 -2.23 -12.86
N ASP A 174 6.43 -2.93 -11.77
CA ASP A 174 5.42 -3.62 -10.94
C ASP A 174 4.34 -2.68 -10.39
N VAL A 175 4.70 -1.45 -10.01
CA VAL A 175 3.72 -0.48 -9.50
C VAL A 175 2.74 -0.08 -10.61
N TRP A 176 3.24 0.13 -11.82
CA TRP A 176 2.40 0.43 -12.98
C TRP A 176 1.51 -0.76 -13.36
N LYS A 177 2.03 -1.99 -13.24
CA LYS A 177 1.26 -3.22 -13.48
C LYS A 177 0.10 -3.36 -12.50
N GLU A 178 0.34 -3.16 -11.21
CA GLU A 178 -0.69 -3.19 -10.18
C GLU A 178 -1.72 -2.08 -10.39
N LEU A 179 -1.28 -0.85 -10.74
CA LEU A 179 -2.22 0.24 -11.03
C LEU A 179 -3.10 -0.09 -12.23
N ALA A 180 -2.52 -0.57 -13.33
CA ALA A 180 -3.29 -0.96 -14.51
C ALA A 180 -4.32 -2.04 -14.16
N SER A 181 -3.93 -3.03 -13.34
CA SER A 181 -4.80 -4.11 -12.87
C SER A 181 -5.95 -3.60 -12.01
N CYS A 182 -5.68 -2.67 -11.09
CA CYS A 182 -6.73 -1.98 -10.33
C CYS A 182 -7.70 -1.27 -11.26
N LEU A 183 -7.22 -0.48 -12.21
CA LEU A 183 -8.06 0.27 -13.17
C LEU A 183 -8.94 -0.67 -14.01
N LEU A 184 -8.39 -1.80 -14.47
CA LEU A 184 -9.15 -2.81 -15.20
C LEU A 184 -10.28 -3.41 -14.37
N ARG A 185 -10.00 -3.86 -13.15
CA ARG A 185 -11.02 -4.43 -12.24
C ARG A 185 -12.10 -3.42 -11.90
N LEU A 186 -11.70 -2.17 -11.73
CA LEU A 186 -12.63 -1.07 -11.49
C LEU A 186 -13.59 -0.91 -12.67
N CYS A 187 -13.09 -0.83 -13.91
CA CYS A 187 -13.91 -0.74 -15.11
C CYS A 187 -14.89 -1.91 -15.26
N GLN A 188 -14.48 -3.14 -14.96
CA GLN A 188 -15.33 -4.34 -15.06
C GLN A 188 -16.43 -4.40 -14.00
N CYS A 189 -16.19 -3.86 -12.80
CA CYS A 189 -17.17 -3.92 -11.70
C CYS A 189 -18.45 -3.10 -11.97
N GLY A 190 -18.42 -2.19 -12.94
CA GLY A 190 -19.60 -1.45 -13.39
C GLY A 190 -20.57 -2.30 -14.21
N GLU A 191 -20.07 -3.29 -14.94
CA GLU A 191 -20.83 -4.12 -15.89
C GLU A 191 -21.75 -5.12 -15.17
N ASP A 192 -21.29 -5.69 -14.05
CA ASP A 192 -22.08 -6.65 -13.23
C ASP A 192 -23.30 -6.01 -12.54
N ARG A 193 -23.28 -4.69 -12.32
CA ARG A 193 -24.40 -3.97 -11.70
C ARG A 193 -25.54 -3.66 -12.69
N MET A 194 -25.26 -3.72 -14.00
CA MET A 194 -26.20 -3.35 -15.06
C MET A 194 -26.83 -4.56 -15.77
N SER A 195 -26.42 -5.79 -15.44
CA SER A 195 -27.01 -7.01 -16.04
C SER A 195 -28.33 -7.46 -15.40
N ALA A 196 -28.86 -6.70 -14.43
CA ALA A 196 -30.18 -6.93 -13.86
C ALA A 196 -31.25 -6.20 -14.68
N CYS A 197 -31.94 -6.99 -15.52
CA CYS A 197 -33.17 -6.66 -16.28
C CYS A 197 -32.97 -6.10 -17.70
N SER A 198 -32.90 -7.00 -18.68
CA SER A 198 -33.56 -6.79 -19.98
C SER A 198 -34.09 -8.13 -20.48
N ASN A 199 -35.28 -8.47 -20.01
CA ASN A 199 -36.06 -9.59 -20.50
C ASN A 199 -36.94 -9.08 -21.65
N GLY A 200 -36.75 -9.59 -22.87
CA GLY A 200 -37.77 -9.51 -23.92
C GLY A 200 -37.30 -9.06 -25.31
N ASN A 201 -37.21 -10.06 -26.19
CA ASN A 201 -37.44 -10.07 -27.64
C ASN A 201 -36.41 -9.52 -28.64
N ASP A 202 -35.96 -10.50 -29.44
CA ASP A 202 -35.82 -10.52 -30.90
C ASP A 202 -34.93 -9.51 -31.63
N GLY A 203 -34.06 -10.10 -32.46
CA GLY A 203 -33.63 -9.48 -33.72
C GLY A 203 -32.13 -9.23 -33.79
N HIS A 204 -31.48 -9.97 -34.69
CA HIS A 204 -30.10 -9.77 -35.13
C HIS A 204 -29.67 -8.30 -35.13
N ASN A 205 -28.77 -7.94 -34.22
CA ASN A 205 -27.87 -6.81 -34.39
C ASN A 205 -26.55 -7.12 -33.69
N GLN A 206 -25.47 -6.89 -34.43
CA GLN A 206 -24.08 -6.95 -34.02
C GLN A 206 -23.92 -6.39 -32.61
N ILE A 207 -23.42 -7.20 -31.67
CA ILE A 207 -23.04 -6.77 -30.31
C ILE A 207 -21.78 -5.90 -30.44
N TYR A 208 -21.94 -4.66 -30.91
CA TYR A 208 -21.06 -3.57 -30.51
C TYR A 208 -21.52 -3.21 -29.11
N LEU A 209 -20.90 -3.84 -28.10
CA LEU A 209 -21.07 -3.44 -26.71
C LEU A 209 -20.67 -1.96 -26.62
N ASP A 210 -21.66 -1.12 -26.38
CA ASP A 210 -21.51 0.32 -26.19
C ASP A 210 -20.91 0.55 -24.80
N HIS A 211 -19.60 0.30 -24.66
CA HIS A 211 -18.81 0.45 -23.43
C HIS A 211 -18.65 1.92 -22.98
N SER A 212 -19.44 2.86 -23.51
CA SER A 212 -19.05 4.26 -23.57
C SER A 212 -19.42 5.11 -22.35
N ASN A 213 -20.27 4.64 -21.42
CA ASN A 213 -20.93 5.60 -20.51
C ASN A 213 -20.70 5.38 -19.01
N GLN A 214 -19.95 4.37 -18.57
CA GLN A 214 -19.71 4.17 -17.13
C GLN A 214 -18.38 4.79 -16.71
N ILE A 215 -18.40 6.11 -16.48
CA ILE A 215 -17.35 6.75 -15.67
C ILE A 215 -17.52 6.21 -14.26
N LEU A 216 -16.50 5.50 -13.76
CA LEU A 216 -16.51 4.94 -12.41
C LEU A 216 -16.77 6.00 -11.35
N GLU A 217 -17.43 5.64 -10.25
CA GLU A 217 -17.72 6.54 -9.11
C GLU A 217 -16.45 7.22 -8.56
N ILE A 218 -15.30 6.53 -8.58
CA ILE A 218 -13.99 7.10 -8.16
C ILE A 218 -13.54 8.26 -9.05
N PHE A 219 -13.96 8.27 -10.32
CA PHE A 219 -13.62 9.27 -11.34
C PHE A 219 -14.78 10.23 -11.68
N ALA A 220 -15.98 9.97 -11.15
CA ALA A 220 -17.15 10.82 -11.29
C ALA A 220 -16.97 12.17 -10.55
N ASN A 221 -17.97 13.06 -10.59
CA ASN A 221 -17.92 14.42 -10.00
C ASN A 221 -17.86 14.47 -8.45
N SER A 222 -17.23 13.49 -7.81
CA SER A 222 -16.81 13.49 -6.41
C SER A 222 -15.49 14.25 -6.22
N GLU A 223 -15.10 14.51 -4.97
CA GLU A 223 -13.81 15.13 -4.64
C GLU A 223 -12.63 14.26 -5.12
N SER A 224 -12.78 12.93 -5.06
CA SER A 224 -11.83 11.97 -5.65
C SER A 224 -11.65 12.21 -7.14
N GLY A 225 -12.73 12.39 -7.91
CA GLY A 225 -12.62 12.63 -9.35
C GLY A 225 -11.93 13.95 -9.70
N LYS A 226 -11.99 14.98 -8.86
CA LYS A 226 -11.21 16.22 -9.05
C LYS A 226 -9.71 15.95 -8.85
N THR A 227 -9.34 15.23 -7.78
CA THR A 227 -7.96 14.83 -7.51
C THR A 227 -7.38 14.02 -8.67
N TRP A 228 -8.11 13.02 -9.16
CA TRP A 228 -7.70 12.21 -10.31
C TRP A 228 -7.56 13.01 -11.61
N ARG A 229 -8.41 14.02 -11.84
CA ARG A 229 -8.26 14.92 -12.99
C ARG A 229 -6.99 15.78 -12.89
N LEU A 230 -6.66 16.28 -11.69
CA LEU A 230 -5.41 17.01 -11.46
C LEU A 230 -4.20 16.10 -11.67
N ARG A 231 -4.24 14.90 -11.11
CA ARG A 231 -3.22 13.86 -11.26
C ARG A 231 -2.97 13.53 -12.73
N CYS A 232 -4.01 13.22 -13.49
CA CYS A 232 -3.91 12.95 -14.92
C CYS A 232 -3.31 14.12 -15.70
N ARG A 233 -3.72 15.36 -15.39
CA ARG A 233 -3.13 16.55 -16.01
C ARG A 233 -1.63 16.64 -15.76
N TRP A 234 -1.19 16.36 -14.54
CA TRP A 234 0.22 16.44 -14.16
C TRP A 234 1.04 15.26 -14.71
N TRP A 235 0.48 14.05 -14.71
CA TRP A 235 1.11 12.85 -15.26
C TRP A 235 1.37 12.92 -16.77
N LEU A 236 0.56 13.68 -17.53
CA LEU A 236 0.84 13.95 -18.94
C LEU A 236 2.26 14.52 -19.17
N ASN A 237 2.76 15.33 -18.25
CA ASN A 237 4.10 15.90 -18.36
C ASN A 237 5.16 15.02 -17.71
N ARG A 238 4.87 14.48 -16.52
CA ARG A 238 5.85 13.72 -15.75
C ARG A 238 6.11 12.32 -16.30
N HIS A 239 5.05 11.58 -16.60
CA HIS A 239 5.10 10.15 -16.88
C HIS A 239 4.83 9.81 -18.34
N PHE A 240 4.11 10.69 -19.04
CA PHE A 240 3.62 10.43 -20.41
C PHE A 240 4.00 11.49 -21.43
N SER A 241 5.00 12.34 -21.14
CA SER A 241 5.44 13.35 -22.11
C SER A 241 6.10 12.69 -23.31
N HIS A 242 6.22 13.44 -24.40
CA HIS A 242 6.85 12.93 -25.61
C HIS A 242 8.30 12.49 -25.37
N ASN A 243 9.03 13.22 -24.52
CA ASN A 243 10.42 12.90 -24.16
C ASN A 243 10.50 11.63 -23.33
N ILE A 244 9.57 11.42 -22.38
CA ILE A 244 9.52 10.19 -21.59
C ILE A 244 9.21 8.99 -22.47
N LEU A 245 8.22 9.10 -23.36
CA LEU A 245 7.92 8.03 -24.33
C LEU A 245 9.13 7.68 -25.20
N ALA A 246 9.83 8.68 -25.73
CA ALA A 246 11.02 8.46 -26.54
C ALA A 246 12.14 7.79 -25.73
N SER A 247 12.32 8.20 -24.48
CA SER A 247 13.29 7.61 -23.55
C SER A 247 12.94 6.16 -23.20
N ASP A 248 11.68 5.87 -22.88
CA ASP A 248 11.23 4.53 -22.49
C ASP A 248 11.39 3.55 -23.67
N ILE A 249 11.08 3.98 -24.91
CA ILE A 249 11.34 3.19 -26.12
C ILE A 249 12.84 2.98 -26.35
N ALA A 250 13.65 4.02 -26.21
CA ALA A 250 15.10 3.93 -26.43
C ALA A 250 15.81 3.09 -25.36
N TYR A 251 15.31 3.10 -24.12
CA TYR A 251 15.81 2.29 -23.03
C TYR A 251 15.51 0.80 -23.25
N GLY A 252 14.41 0.47 -23.92
CA GLY A 252 14.10 -0.89 -24.37
C GLY A 252 13.54 -1.82 -23.28
N ASP A 253 13.20 -1.30 -22.11
CA ASP A 253 12.46 -2.05 -21.10
C ASP A 253 10.99 -2.15 -21.52
N LEU A 254 10.64 -3.31 -22.06
CA LEU A 254 9.31 -3.56 -22.59
C LEU A 254 8.26 -3.65 -21.47
N GLU A 255 8.62 -4.04 -20.24
CA GLU A 255 7.67 -4.16 -19.14
C GLU A 255 7.18 -2.79 -18.70
N ILE A 256 8.09 -1.85 -18.44
CA ILE A 256 7.70 -0.49 -18.05
C ILE A 256 6.88 0.20 -19.15
N LEU A 257 7.26 0.03 -20.42
CA LEU A 257 6.54 0.58 -21.56
C LEU A 257 5.11 0.01 -21.63
N THR A 258 4.98 -1.31 -21.48
CA THR A 258 3.70 -2.04 -21.51
C THR A 258 2.79 -1.60 -20.37
N TYR A 259 3.28 -1.61 -19.13
CA TYR A 259 2.44 -1.35 -17.95
C TYR A 259 2.04 0.13 -17.84
N LYS A 260 2.93 1.06 -18.23
CA LYS A 260 2.55 2.47 -18.38
C LYS A 260 1.48 2.65 -19.46
N ALA A 261 1.61 1.97 -20.60
CA ALA A 261 0.60 2.02 -21.67
C ALA A 261 -0.74 1.42 -21.22
N ALA A 262 -0.72 0.31 -20.48
CA ALA A 262 -1.92 -0.31 -19.92
C ALA A 262 -2.64 0.59 -18.91
N ALA A 263 -1.91 1.30 -18.04
CA ALA A 263 -2.52 2.31 -17.17
C ALA A 263 -3.02 3.51 -17.99
N ALA A 264 -2.24 3.99 -18.96
CA ALA A 264 -2.59 5.12 -19.80
C ALA A 264 -3.82 4.89 -20.68
N SER A 265 -4.09 3.66 -21.13
CA SER A 265 -5.30 3.36 -21.89
C SER A 265 -6.55 3.62 -21.03
N HIS A 266 -6.55 3.21 -19.78
CA HIS A 266 -7.64 3.48 -18.83
C HIS A 266 -7.80 4.97 -18.50
N LEU A 267 -6.69 5.68 -18.31
CA LEU A 267 -6.69 7.10 -17.94
C LEU A 267 -7.04 8.03 -19.11
N TYR A 268 -6.42 7.82 -20.27
CA TYR A 268 -6.46 8.75 -21.42
C TYR A 268 -7.11 8.16 -22.68
N GLY A 269 -7.39 6.85 -22.69
CA GLY A 269 -8.02 6.17 -23.81
C GLY A 269 -7.03 5.46 -24.72
N ARG A 270 -7.54 4.46 -25.46
CA ARG A 270 -6.76 3.63 -26.39
C ARG A 270 -6.04 4.40 -27.51
N GLU A 271 -6.56 5.55 -27.90
CA GLU A 271 -5.98 6.39 -28.97
C GLU A 271 -4.85 7.30 -28.46
N PHE A 272 -4.57 7.29 -27.16
CA PHE A 272 -3.51 8.10 -26.59
C PHE A 272 -2.14 7.72 -27.19
N LYS A 273 -1.36 8.72 -27.62
CA LYS A 273 -0.10 8.52 -28.37
C LYS A 273 0.87 7.55 -27.69
N TYR A 274 0.96 7.58 -26.37
CA TYR A 274 1.81 6.66 -25.60
C TYR A 274 1.36 5.20 -25.79
N VAL A 275 0.05 4.94 -25.71
CA VAL A 275 -0.55 3.61 -25.86
C VAL A 275 -0.31 3.07 -27.27
N VAL A 276 -0.60 3.88 -28.30
CA VAL A 276 -0.42 3.49 -29.70
C VAL A 276 1.04 3.12 -29.98
N LYS A 277 1.99 3.95 -29.52
CA LYS A 277 3.42 3.70 -29.77
C LYS A 277 3.97 2.51 -29.00
N ALA A 278 3.55 2.31 -27.75
CA ALA A 278 3.89 1.11 -27.00
C ALA A 278 3.38 -0.16 -27.70
N ASN A 279 2.14 -0.13 -28.21
CA ASN A 279 1.57 -1.25 -28.95
C ASN A 279 2.36 -1.57 -30.23
N GLU A 280 2.66 -0.57 -31.05
CA GLU A 280 3.50 -0.73 -32.26
C GLU A 280 4.89 -1.31 -31.94
N CYS A 281 5.48 -0.94 -30.79
CA CYS A 281 6.76 -1.48 -30.34
C CYS A 281 6.66 -2.96 -29.97
N LEU A 282 5.65 -3.35 -29.20
CA LEU A 282 5.46 -4.75 -28.78
C LEU A 282 5.16 -5.69 -29.96
N GLU A 283 4.41 -5.21 -30.96
CA GLU A 283 4.17 -5.95 -32.20
C GLU A 283 5.47 -6.25 -32.95
N LYS A 284 6.41 -5.30 -32.96
CA LYS A 284 7.71 -5.46 -33.64
C LYS A 284 8.66 -6.40 -32.89
N GLU A 285 8.68 -6.31 -31.56
CA GLU A 285 9.54 -7.12 -30.69
C GLU A 285 8.99 -8.56 -30.52
N ASN A 286 7.78 -8.84 -31.00
CA ASN A 286 7.14 -10.16 -30.98
C ASN A 286 7.01 -10.77 -29.57
N ASN A 287 6.88 -9.94 -28.54
CA ASN A 287 6.62 -10.39 -27.16
C ASN A 287 5.12 -10.59 -26.94
N MET A 288 4.66 -11.82 -27.20
CA MET A 288 3.24 -12.17 -27.17
C MET A 288 2.58 -12.03 -25.79
N GLU A 289 3.33 -12.21 -24.70
CA GLU A 289 2.79 -12.09 -23.34
C GLU A 289 2.47 -10.64 -23.00
N LEU A 290 3.44 -9.74 -23.15
CA LEU A 290 3.25 -8.32 -22.90
C LEU A 290 2.27 -7.68 -23.89
N TYR A 291 2.28 -8.12 -25.15
CA TYR A 291 1.31 -7.70 -26.14
C TYR A 291 -0.12 -8.09 -25.73
N SER A 292 -0.34 -9.37 -25.36
CA SER A 292 -1.65 -9.86 -24.89
C SER A 292 -2.12 -9.10 -23.65
N PHE A 293 -1.21 -8.85 -22.70
CA PHE A 293 -1.48 -8.02 -21.53
C PHE A 293 -1.97 -6.63 -21.94
N LEU A 294 -1.23 -5.91 -22.79
CA LEU A 294 -1.63 -4.57 -23.22
C LEU A 294 -2.98 -4.56 -23.96
N GLN A 295 -3.21 -5.54 -24.84
CA GLN A 295 -4.47 -5.65 -25.59
C GLN A 295 -5.68 -5.83 -24.67
N MET A 296 -5.54 -6.63 -23.61
CA MET A 296 -6.59 -6.78 -22.60
C MET A 296 -6.96 -5.42 -21.98
N HIS A 297 -5.99 -4.60 -21.61
CA HIS A 297 -6.25 -3.26 -21.06
C HIS A 297 -6.80 -2.29 -22.09
N ILE A 298 -6.34 -2.34 -23.35
CA ILE A 298 -6.84 -1.48 -24.43
C ILE A 298 -8.32 -1.74 -24.71
N LEU A 299 -8.70 -3.02 -24.84
CA LEU A 299 -10.07 -3.43 -25.17
C LEU A 299 -11.08 -3.07 -24.08
N ASN A 300 -10.65 -3.09 -22.82
CA ASN A 300 -11.49 -2.77 -21.66
C ASN A 300 -11.34 -1.31 -21.19
N SER A 301 -10.66 -0.45 -21.96
CA SER A 301 -10.42 0.94 -21.55
C SER A 301 -11.48 1.92 -22.04
N VAL A 302 -11.89 2.82 -21.15
CA VAL A 302 -12.86 3.89 -21.44
C VAL A 302 -12.17 5.24 -21.67
N GLY A 303 -10.99 5.48 -21.07
CA GLY A 303 -10.26 6.75 -21.21
C GLY A 303 -10.93 7.92 -20.50
N PHE A 304 -11.02 7.84 -19.17
CA PHE A 304 -11.90 8.73 -18.40
C PHE A 304 -11.53 10.23 -18.51
N TYR A 305 -10.25 10.58 -18.58
CA TYR A 305 -9.80 11.97 -18.49
C TYR A 305 -10.28 12.84 -19.65
N PHE A 306 -10.24 12.31 -20.88
CA PHE A 306 -10.68 13.05 -22.05
C PHE A 306 -12.19 12.95 -22.29
N ASN A 307 -12.83 11.86 -21.86
CA ASN A 307 -14.29 11.74 -21.91
C ASN A 307 -14.99 12.67 -20.91
N GLY A 308 -14.45 12.85 -19.70
CA GLY A 308 -14.98 13.80 -18.72
C GLY A 308 -14.99 15.25 -19.22
N LYS A 309 -14.00 15.66 -20.02
CA LYS A 309 -13.99 17.01 -20.63
C LYS A 309 -15.12 17.22 -21.64
N ARG A 310 -15.59 16.19 -22.33
CA ARG A 310 -16.69 16.31 -23.30
C ARG A 310 -18.04 16.53 -22.61
N ILE A 311 -18.22 15.98 -21.41
CA ILE A 311 -19.44 16.10 -20.61
C ILE A 311 -19.54 17.50 -19.96
N ASP A 312 -18.43 18.05 -19.48
CA ASP A 312 -18.38 19.42 -18.90
C ASP A 312 -18.51 20.53 -19.98
N SER A 313 -18.58 20.19 -21.27
CA SER A 313 -18.67 21.12 -22.41
C SER A 313 -20.07 21.22 -23.04
N GLN A 314 -21.07 20.55 -22.44
CA GLN A 314 -22.50 20.61 -22.81
C GLN A 314 -23.29 21.31 -21.70
#